data_AF-A0A1V5WB85-F1
#
_entry.id   AF-A0A1V5WB85-F1
#
_cell.length_a   1.000
_cell.length_b   1.000
_cell.length_c   1.000
_cell.angle_alpha   90.00
_cell.angle_beta   90.00
_cell.angle_gamma   90.00
#
_symmetry.space_group_name_H-M   'P 1'
#
loop_
_entity.id
_entity.type
_entity.pdbx_description
1 polymer ?
#
loop_
_entity_poly.entity_id
_entity_poly.type
_entity_poly.pdbx_seq_one_letter_code
_entity_poly.pdbx_strand_id
1 'polypeptide(L)'
;MLRRMVRETAFRLSRRDLAAFLADHEEQLLLIFRDEMEKLDAEIPEENLFIDLRLVPLGEMILKAVLRALNRFLLMEDPETGVQGAPEGERASP
;
A
#
# COMPACT_ATOMS: atom_id res chain seq x y z
N MET A 1 -6.24 3.00 -29.24
CA MET A 1 -5.78 1.77 -28.54
C MET A 1 -4.35 1.90 -28.01
N LEU A 2 -3.36 2.28 -28.83
CA LEU A 2 -1.94 2.39 -28.42
C LEU A 2 -1.68 3.28 -27.19
N ARG A 3 -2.34 4.45 -27.10
CA ARG A 3 -2.21 5.38 -25.95
C ARG A 3 -2.74 4.80 -24.63
N ARG A 4 -3.68 3.86 -24.67
CA ARG A 4 -4.25 3.21 -23.48
C ARG A 4 -3.28 2.16 -22.95
N MET A 5 -2.73 1.33 -23.84
CA MET A 5 -1.73 0.31 -23.50
C MET A 5 -0.43 0.92 -22.94
N VAL A 6 0.05 2.03 -23.50
CA VAL A 6 1.22 2.76 -22.97
C VAL A 6 0.95 3.28 -21.56
N ARG A 7 -0.25 3.83 -21.33
CA ARG A 7 -0.65 4.35 -20.01
C ARG A 7 -0.75 3.25 -18.97
N GLU A 8 -1.40 2.13 -19.29
CA GLU A 8 -1.52 0.97 -18.40
C GLU A 8 -0.16 0.35 -18.08
N THR A 9 0.77 0.35 -19.03
CA THR A 9 2.14 -0.17 -18.81
C THR A 9 2.97 0.78 -17.95
N ALA A 10 2.91 2.09 -18.23
CA ALA A 10 3.57 3.11 -17.41
C ALA A 10 3.04 3.08 -15.97
N PHE A 11 1.73 2.96 -15.79
CA PHE A 11 1.10 2.91 -14.47
C PHE A 11 1.53 1.67 -13.68
N ARG A 12 1.63 0.50 -14.33
CA ARG A 12 2.12 -0.74 -13.70
C ARG A 12 3.60 -0.65 -13.31
N LEU A 13 4.43 -0.03 -14.15
CA LEU A 13 5.84 0.20 -13.83
C LEU A 13 5.98 1.17 -12.65
N SER A 14 5.31 2.32 -12.69
CA SER A 14 5.35 3.30 -11.60
C SER A 14 4.81 2.76 -10.27
N ARG A 15 3.81 1.88 -10.28
CA ARG A 15 3.33 1.21 -9.05
C ARG A 15 4.40 0.32 -8.43
N ARG A 16 5.13 -0.44 -9.25
CA ARG A 16 6.24 -1.29 -8.79
C ARG A 16 7.41 -0.47 -8.25
N ASP A 17 7.78 0.58 -8.97
CA ASP A 17 8.86 1.48 -8.54
C ASP A 17 8.51 2.18 -7.22
N LEU A 18 7.26 2.62 -7.07
CA LEU A 18 6.79 3.21 -5.81
C LEU A 18 6.79 2.19 -4.66
N ALA A 19 6.40 0.94 -4.92
CA ALA A 19 6.44 -0.11 -3.89
C ALA A 19 7.88 -0.39 -3.43
N ALA A 20 8.83 -0.48 -4.38
CA ALA A 20 10.25 -0.63 -4.09
C ALA A 20 10.77 0.56 -3.29
N PHE A 21 10.46 1.78 -3.70
CA PHE A 21 10.83 3.00 -2.98
C PHE A 21 10.30 3.00 -1.53
N LEU A 22 9.03 2.66 -1.32
CA LEU A 22 8.46 2.60 0.03
C LEU A 22 9.13 1.54 0.91
N ALA A 23 9.53 0.41 0.34
CA ALA A 23 10.26 -0.64 1.05
C ALA A 23 11.68 -0.20 1.42
N ASP A 24 12.42 0.39 0.48
CA ASP A 24 13.80 0.84 0.69
C ASP A 24 13.90 1.99 1.71
N HIS A 25 12.84 2.80 1.83
CA HIS A 25 12.78 3.95 2.73
C HIS A 25 11.94 3.71 4.00
N GLU A 26 11.53 2.47 4.30
CA GLU A 26 10.68 2.15 5.46
C GLU A 26 11.29 2.63 6.79
N GLU A 27 12.59 2.38 7.02
CA GLU A 27 13.26 2.81 8.25
C GLU A 27 13.32 4.33 8.40
N GLN A 28 13.56 5.05 7.30
CA GLN A 28 13.59 6.52 7.31
C GLN A 28 12.20 7.08 7.59
N LEU A 29 11.16 6.48 6.99
CA LEU A 29 9.76 6.84 7.26
C LEU A 29 9.39 6.59 8.72
N LEU A 30 9.86 5.50 9.33
CA LEU A 30 9.63 5.21 10.74
C LEU A 30 10.31 6.24 11.65
N LEU A 31 11.53 6.68 11.33
CA LEU A 31 12.23 7.71 12.09
C LEU A 31 11.50 9.07 12.04
N ILE A 32 11.08 9.49 10.85
CA ILE A 32 10.30 10.72 10.67
C ILE A 32 8.98 10.62 11.41
N PHE A 33 8.28 9.50 11.27
CA PHE A 33 7.00 9.28 11.92
C PHE A 33 7.10 9.26 13.44
N ARG A 34 8.18 8.70 13.99
CA ARG A 34 8.45 8.75 15.43
C ARG A 34 8.53 10.18 15.95
N ASP A 35 9.31 11.04 15.27
CA ASP A 35 9.45 12.46 15.65
C ASP A 35 8.09 13.19 15.63
N GLU A 36 7.27 12.95 14.60
CA GLU A 36 5.93 13.53 14.51
C GLU A 36 4.99 13.01 15.62
N MET A 37 5.09 11.72 15.98
CA MET A 37 4.30 11.17 17.09
C MET A 37 4.73 11.70 18.45
N GLU A 38 6.02 11.97 18.65
CA GLU A 38 6.53 12.60 19.88
C GLU A 38 6.02 14.04 20.03
N LYS A 39 5.96 14.79 18.93
CA LYS A 39 5.35 16.14 18.94
C LYS A 39 3.85 16.08 19.21
N LEU A 40 3.15 15.14 18.57
CA LEU A 40 1.72 14.95 18.77
C LEU A 40 1.40 14.57 20.23
N ASP A 41 2.18 13.68 20.84
CA ASP A 41 2.07 13.30 22.25
C ASP A 41 2.25 14.53 23.17
N ALA A 42 3.22 15.40 22.85
CA ALA A 42 3.44 16.65 23.60
C ALA A 42 2.32 17.69 23.44
N GLU A 43 1.59 17.67 22.32
CA GLU A 43 0.49 18.59 22.01
C GLU A 43 -0.86 18.18 22.59
N ILE A 44 -0.98 16.97 23.15
CA ILE A 44 -2.21 16.45 23.78
C ILE A 44 -2.06 16.48 25.31
N PRO A 45 -2.25 17.65 25.98
CA PRO A 45 -2.13 17.77 27.43
C PRO A 45 -3.24 17.06 28.22
N GLU A 46 -4.33 16.63 27.57
CA GLU A 46 -5.57 16.17 28.21
C GLU A 46 -5.59 14.66 28.55
N GLU A 47 -4.61 13.87 28.11
CA GLU A 47 -4.56 12.40 28.36
C GLU A 47 -3.75 11.97 29.60
N ASN A 48 -3.34 12.89 30.47
CA ASN A 48 -2.79 12.50 31.79
C ASN A 48 -3.82 11.79 32.70
N LEU A 49 -5.07 11.61 32.27
CA LEU A 49 -6.14 11.16 33.14
C LEU A 49 -6.45 9.65 33.07
N PHE A 50 -6.36 8.91 31.95
CA PHE A 50 -6.93 7.55 31.96
C PHE A 50 -6.32 6.43 31.10
N ILE A 51 -5.32 6.64 30.24
CA ILE A 51 -4.64 5.50 29.58
C ILE A 51 -3.16 5.81 29.42
N ASP A 52 -2.29 4.97 29.99
CA ASP A 52 -0.83 4.96 29.77
C ASP A 52 -0.53 4.43 28.35
N LEU A 53 -1.08 5.10 27.32
CA LEU A 53 -0.98 4.69 25.94
C LEU A 53 0.35 5.21 25.39
N ARG A 54 1.30 4.31 25.14
CA ARG A 54 2.56 4.68 24.48
C ARG A 54 2.28 5.00 23.00
N LEU A 55 1.95 6.27 22.69
CA LEU A 55 1.55 6.73 21.36
C LEU A 55 2.59 6.43 20.28
N VAL A 56 3.88 6.57 20.61
CA VAL A 56 4.98 6.30 19.68
C VAL A 56 5.03 4.83 19.24
N PRO A 57 5.14 3.82 20.14
CA PRO A 57 5.07 2.42 19.75
C PRO A 57 3.80 2.02 19.00
N LEU A 58 2.64 2.54 19.42
CA LEU A 58 1.37 2.26 18.74
C LEU A 58 1.38 2.82 17.32
N GLY A 59 1.83 4.06 17.17
CA GLY A 59 1.98 4.72 15.89
C GLY A 59 2.91 3.95 14.94
N GLU A 60 4.05 3.47 15.42
CA GLU A 60 4.96 2.65 14.60
C GLU A 60 4.30 1.36 14.10
N MET A 61 3.51 0.68 14.95
CA MET A 61 2.76 -0.51 14.55
C MET A 61 1.73 -0.19 13.46
N ILE A 62 1.04 0.94 13.59
CA ILE A 62 0.07 1.43 12.60
C ILE A 62 0.80 1.74 11.28
N LEU A 63 1.89 2.51 11.31
CA LEU A 63 2.63 2.86 10.11
C LEU A 63 3.14 1.60 9.38
N LYS A 64 3.70 0.63 10.11
CA LYS A 64 4.11 -0.65 9.52
C LYS A 64 2.94 -1.42 8.90
N ALA A 65 1.76 -1.37 9.50
CA ALA A 65 0.56 -1.97 8.90
C ALA A 65 0.13 -1.25 7.62
N VAL A 66 0.19 0.08 7.61
CA VAL A 66 -0.11 0.92 6.44
C VAL A 66 0.87 0.66 5.32
N LEU A 67 2.18 0.67 5.56
CA LEU A 67 3.20 0.40 4.55
C LEU A 67 3.03 -0.99 3.93
N ARG A 68 2.73 -2.00 4.75
CA ARG A 68 2.38 -3.35 4.25
C ARG A 68 1.13 -3.35 3.39
N ALA A 69 0.08 -2.61 3.78
CA ALA A 69 -1.14 -2.50 2.99
C ALA A 69 -0.90 -1.78 1.66
N LEU A 70 -0.13 -0.69 1.66
CA LEU A 70 0.26 0.06 0.47
C LEU A 70 1.11 -0.79 -0.48
N ASN A 71 2.12 -1.48 0.03
CA ASN A 71 2.92 -2.39 -0.79
C ASN A 71 2.07 -3.49 -1.43
N ARG A 72 1.15 -4.10 -0.68
CA ARG A 72 0.20 -5.07 -1.25
C ARG A 72 -0.68 -4.43 -2.32
N PHE A 73 -1.27 -3.27 -2.04
CA PHE A 73 -2.12 -2.56 -2.99
C PHE A 73 -1.37 -2.21 -4.28
N LEU A 74 -0.13 -1.72 -4.18
CA LEU A 74 0.67 -1.34 -5.34
C LEU A 74 1.07 -2.56 -6.20
N LEU A 75 1.30 -3.70 -5.58
CA LEU A 75 1.72 -4.94 -6.24
C LEU A 75 0.57 -5.87 -6.66
N MET A 76 -0.66 -5.63 -6.22
CA MET A 76 -1.83 -6.36 -6.72
C MET A 76 -1.97 -6.20 -8.23
N GLU A 77 -2.03 -7.31 -8.96
CA GLU A 77 -2.43 -7.30 -10.36
C GLU A 77 -3.91 -6.90 -10.46
N ASP A 78 -4.25 -6.00 -11.39
CA ASP A 78 -5.63 -5.56 -11.56
C ASP A 78 -6.52 -6.78 -11.87
N PRO A 79 -7.66 -6.96 -11.19
CA PRO A 79 -8.55 -8.11 -11.43
C PRO A 79 -9.14 -8.15 -12.86
N GLU A 80 -8.96 -7.10 -13.66
CA GLU A 80 -9.47 -7.02 -15.04
C GLU A 80 -8.63 -7.78 -16.08
N THR A 81 -7.44 -8.31 -15.74
CA THR A 81 -6.67 -9.16 -16.66
C THR A 81 -7.04 -10.65 -16.61
N GLY A 82 -8.14 -11.00 -15.93
CA GLY A 82 -8.69 -12.36 -15.89
C GLY A 82 -9.55 -12.78 -17.09
N VAL A 83 -9.55 -12.04 -18.20
CA VAL A 83 -10.21 -12.50 -19.43
C VAL A 83 -9.25 -13.36 -20.24
N GLN A 84 -9.13 -14.63 -19.86
CA GLN A 84 -8.80 -15.68 -20.83
C GLN A 84 -10.11 -16.17 -21.45
N GLY A 85 -10.36 -15.71 -22.67
CA GLY A 85 -11.29 -16.35 -23.57
C GLY A 85 -10.68 -17.64 -24.14
N ALA A 86 -11.52 -18.67 -24.27
CA ALA A 86 -11.69 -19.52 -25.46
C ALA A 86 -12.63 -20.70 -25.10
N PRO A 87 -13.31 -21.33 -26.07
CA PRO A 87 -14.28 -20.73 -26.98
C PRO A 87 -15.65 -21.46 -26.89
N GLU A 88 -16.74 -20.74 -27.15
CA GLU A 88 -17.98 -21.38 -27.61
C GLU A 88 -17.77 -21.87 -29.04
N GLY A 89 -18.10 -23.14 -29.31
CA GLY A 89 -18.31 -23.63 -30.67
C GLY A 89 -17.72 -24.99 -31.01
N GLU A 90 -18.60 -26.00 -30.96
CA GLU A 90 -18.75 -27.01 -32.01
C GLU A 90 -17.79 -28.21 -32.04
N ARG A 91 -18.33 -29.38 -31.65
CA ARG A 91 -18.44 -30.53 -32.56
C ARG A 91 -19.49 -31.54 -32.10
N ALA A 92 -20.22 -31.99 -33.09
CA ALA A 92 -21.39 -32.86 -33.07
C ALA A 92 -21.15 -34.25 -32.48
N SER A 93 -22.28 -34.93 -32.25
CA SER A 93 -22.51 -36.34 -31.91
C SER A 93 -21.56 -37.37 -32.54
N PRO A 94 -21.54 -38.58 -31.98
CA PRO A 94 -22.35 -39.65 -32.56
C PRO A 94 -23.35 -40.29 -31.60
#